data_AF-A0A7X8IA22-F1
#
_entry.id   AF-A0A7X8IA22-F1
#
_cell.length_a   1.000
_cell.length_b   1.000
_cell.length_c   1.000
_cell.angle_alpha   90.00
_cell.angle_beta   90.00
_cell.angle_gamma   90.00
#
_symmetry.space_group_name_H-M   'P 1'
#
loop_
_entity.id
_entity.type
_entity.pdbx_description
1 polymer ?
#
loop_
_entity_poly.entity_id
_entity_poly.type
_entity_poly.pdbx_seq_one_letter_code
_entity_poly.pdbx_strand_id
1 'polypeptide(L)'
;MDIKSELQIQFASHTILGKEKKYNTDICESFELVGGMGIVLCDGVDGINNEGGALAAKLALEGVKRHFKRNPIKNPIKALQGAMMLANFSVYDHAMKNERFLQMGVNILLVIVVDNLIYYASTGNNALVLQREGVLYQLVKPNVDDQLSVVLLGREKYTRFSICKNPIQAINNDVILCASDGVFTVFSDQQIAELLYQDDISIDLLSYQIIFKLEEQQTSDNATVALARLTDKNDLPPEGKSVKSEVVDLNDMPEINHFNSEFDHTDDDTDNQNHSEETKEDVKQVKQDKPLSIIKNKRVITVFALVLLASIILILSLDYFLNSGDKDDALVKKRTETTEKQVQKQKQEPETKEIKKQKEKEIKEETPAKQTEHQFYEHKVQKGENLFRISKRYNVTFAQIKEANNLTSETLRYDQKIKIPVKAIHTVSSGESVGTIAQRYKSSTQDILKANEITNENQLKVGAKIIIPLSNN
;
A
#
# COMPACT_ATOMS: atom_id res chain seq x y z
N MET A 1 20.38 -16.46 -37.81
CA MET A 1 20.52 -16.38 -36.34
C MET A 1 20.62 -14.90 -36.03
N ASP A 2 19.48 -14.25 -35.81
CA ASP A 2 19.48 -12.87 -35.33
C ASP A 2 20.00 -12.90 -33.91
N ILE A 3 21.19 -12.33 -33.71
CA ILE A 3 21.68 -12.01 -32.38
C ILE A 3 20.73 -10.90 -31.91
N LYS A 4 19.75 -11.25 -31.05
CA LYS A 4 18.94 -10.23 -30.36
C LYS A 4 19.93 -9.23 -29.77
N SER A 5 19.89 -7.97 -30.20
CA SER A 5 20.77 -6.96 -29.64
C SER A 5 20.42 -6.81 -28.16
N GLU A 6 21.40 -7.04 -27.29
CA GLU A 6 21.21 -7.01 -25.85
C GLU A 6 21.17 -5.54 -25.42
N LEU A 7 20.02 -5.05 -24.98
CA LEU A 7 19.87 -3.66 -24.55
C LEU A 7 20.64 -3.43 -23.25
N GLN A 8 21.45 -2.36 -23.23
CA GLN A 8 22.02 -1.83 -22.01
C GLN A 8 20.97 -1.02 -21.26
N ILE A 9 20.94 -1.16 -19.94
CA ILE A 9 19.99 -0.45 -19.08
C ILE A 9 20.77 0.56 -18.24
N GLN A 10 20.45 1.84 -18.41
CA GLN A 10 20.89 2.91 -17.52
C GLN A 10 19.80 3.17 -16.50
N PHE A 11 20.16 3.39 -15.23
CA PHE A 11 19.21 3.57 -14.15
C PHE A 11 19.58 4.77 -13.27
N ALA A 12 18.60 5.59 -12.93
CA ALA A 12 18.71 6.61 -11.91
C ALA A 12 17.45 6.62 -11.05
N SER A 13 17.60 6.90 -9.76
CA SER A 13 16.46 7.08 -8.87
C SER A 13 16.76 8.13 -7.83
N HIS A 14 15.75 8.95 -7.51
CA HIS A 14 15.82 9.96 -6.48
C HIS A 14 14.52 9.97 -5.69
N THR A 15 14.64 10.33 -4.42
CA THR A 15 13.51 10.42 -3.49
C THR A 15 13.65 11.68 -2.66
N ILE A 16 12.54 12.37 -2.40
CA ILE A 16 12.48 13.55 -1.54
C ILE A 16 11.45 13.37 -0.43
N LEU A 17 11.73 14.03 0.69
CA LEU A 17 10.82 14.10 1.83
C LEU A 17 9.69 15.09 1.54
N GLY A 18 8.45 14.64 1.67
CA GLY A 18 7.28 15.51 1.56
C GLY A 18 7.24 16.57 2.66
N LYS A 19 6.73 17.76 2.34
CA LYS A 19 6.68 18.89 3.27
C LYS A 19 5.90 18.59 4.56
N GLU A 20 4.88 17.74 4.48
CA GLU A 20 4.04 17.36 5.62
C GLU A 20 4.52 16.09 6.32
N LYS A 21 5.61 15.47 5.83
CA LYS A 21 6.11 14.19 6.31
C LYS A 21 7.28 14.38 7.28
N LYS A 22 7.28 13.58 8.35
CA LYS A 22 8.34 13.62 9.39
C LYS A 22 9.61 12.89 8.95
N TYR A 23 9.45 11.85 8.14
CA TYR A 23 10.52 11.02 7.59
C TYR A 23 10.05 10.42 6.27
N ASN A 24 11.01 10.05 5.44
CA ASN A 24 10.72 9.46 4.14
C ASN A 24 10.45 7.96 4.31
N THR A 25 9.28 7.52 3.84
CA THR A 25 8.82 6.13 3.87
C THR A 25 8.97 5.43 2.53
N ASP A 26 9.35 6.17 1.49
CA ASP A 26 9.62 5.61 0.18
C ASP A 26 11.05 5.05 0.14
N ILE A 27 11.22 3.99 -0.64
CA ILE A 27 12.53 3.48 -1.01
C ILE A 27 12.47 2.91 -2.42
N CYS A 28 13.48 3.25 -3.23
CA CYS A 28 13.66 2.66 -4.54
C CYS A 28 15.09 2.18 -4.72
N GLU A 29 15.26 0.97 -5.22
CA GLU A 29 16.58 0.46 -5.61
C GLU A 29 16.46 -0.40 -6.88
N SER A 30 17.53 -0.41 -7.68
CA SER A 30 17.74 -1.42 -8.72
C SER A 30 18.54 -2.61 -8.18
N PHE A 31 18.46 -3.74 -8.88
CA PHE A 31 19.26 -4.92 -8.60
C PHE A 31 19.56 -5.70 -9.87
N GLU A 32 20.74 -6.33 -9.91
CA GLU A 32 21.18 -7.10 -11.08
C GLU A 32 20.42 -8.42 -11.20
N LEU A 33 20.10 -8.77 -12.45
CA LEU A 33 19.57 -10.08 -12.84
C LEU A 33 20.49 -10.68 -13.91
N VAL A 34 20.47 -12.01 -14.02
CA VAL A 34 21.15 -12.65 -15.15
C VAL A 34 20.41 -12.26 -16.43
N GLY A 35 21.11 -11.59 -17.36
CA GLY A 35 20.53 -11.09 -18.61
C GLY A 35 19.55 -9.94 -18.44
N GLY A 36 19.66 -9.16 -17.35
CA GLY A 36 18.67 -8.13 -17.07
C GLY A 36 18.91 -7.27 -15.82
N MET A 37 17.87 -6.51 -15.47
CA MET A 37 17.83 -5.63 -14.30
C MET A 37 16.44 -5.68 -13.65
N GLY A 38 16.39 -5.60 -12.33
CA GLY A 38 15.18 -5.37 -11.58
C GLY A 38 15.15 -3.98 -10.95
N ILE A 39 13.95 -3.41 -10.80
CA ILE A 39 13.67 -2.16 -10.11
C ILE A 39 12.57 -2.45 -9.10
N VAL A 40 12.77 -2.01 -7.86
CA VAL A 40 11.71 -2.06 -6.83
C VAL A 40 11.50 -0.67 -6.29
N LEU A 41 10.27 -0.19 -6.37
CA LEU A 41 9.80 1.01 -5.69
C LEU A 41 8.81 0.58 -4.61
N CYS A 42 9.10 0.91 -3.36
CA CYS A 42 8.23 0.72 -2.22
C CYS A 42 7.84 2.07 -1.65
N ASP A 43 6.56 2.26 -1.34
CA ASP A 43 6.04 3.35 -0.52
C ASP A 43 5.43 2.74 0.75
N GLY A 44 6.07 3.04 1.89
CA GLY A 44 5.76 2.45 3.18
C GLY A 44 4.62 3.16 3.90
N VAL A 45 3.65 2.39 4.37
CA VAL A 45 2.51 2.89 5.16
C VAL A 45 2.66 2.50 6.62
N ASP A 46 2.60 3.49 7.50
CA ASP A 46 2.66 3.27 8.95
C ASP A 46 1.53 2.36 9.45
N GLY A 47 1.81 1.65 10.53
CA GLY A 47 0.85 0.82 11.24
C GLY A 47 -0.10 1.61 12.14
N ILE A 48 -0.90 0.90 12.94
CA ILE A 48 -1.90 1.52 13.85
C ILE A 48 -1.30 2.47 14.90
N ASN A 49 0.01 2.37 15.17
CA ASN A 49 0.72 3.22 16.11
C ASN A 49 1.40 4.42 15.44
N ASN A 50 1.11 4.69 14.16
CA ASN A 50 1.74 5.75 13.35
C ASN A 50 3.26 5.58 13.22
N GLU A 51 3.71 4.33 13.09
CA GLU A 51 5.12 3.99 12.89
C GLU A 51 5.25 2.75 12.00
N GLY A 52 6.43 2.56 11.42
CA GLY A 52 6.83 1.34 10.72
C GLY A 52 6.79 1.41 9.20
N GLY A 53 6.31 2.49 8.58
CA GLY A 53 6.21 2.62 7.12
C GLY A 53 7.57 2.45 6.43
N ALA A 54 8.59 3.22 6.82
CA ALA A 54 9.94 3.09 6.26
C ALA A 54 10.53 1.68 6.49
N LEU A 55 10.22 1.05 7.63
CA LEU A 55 10.65 -0.32 7.92
C LEU A 55 9.93 -1.34 7.03
N ALA A 56 8.62 -1.18 6.82
CA ALA A 56 7.84 -2.02 5.92
C ALA A 56 8.39 -1.94 4.49
N ALA A 57 8.68 -0.74 4.01
CA ALA A 57 9.28 -0.50 2.70
C ALA A 57 10.63 -1.22 2.55
N LYS A 58 11.51 -1.09 3.56
CA LYS A 58 12.81 -1.79 3.56
C LYS A 58 12.68 -3.31 3.65
N LEU A 59 11.78 -3.84 4.48
CA LEU A 59 11.55 -5.28 4.62
C LEU A 59 11.04 -5.90 3.31
N ALA A 60 10.13 -5.21 2.62
CA ALA A 60 9.60 -5.66 1.34
C ALA A 60 10.68 -5.67 0.26
N LEU A 61 11.45 -4.58 0.15
CA LEU A 61 12.59 -4.47 -0.76
C LEU A 61 13.60 -5.60 -0.57
N GLU A 62 14.04 -5.83 0.67
CA GLU A 62 14.98 -6.90 1.00
C GLU A 62 14.38 -8.29 0.75
N GLY A 63 13.07 -8.45 0.94
CA GLY A 63 12.32 -9.65 0.57
C GLY A 63 12.44 -9.95 -0.93
N VAL A 64 12.20 -8.95 -1.77
CA VAL A 64 12.34 -9.06 -3.24
C VAL A 64 13.77 -9.41 -3.63
N LYS A 65 14.76 -8.64 -3.17
CA LYS A 65 16.18 -8.88 -3.51
C LYS A 65 16.63 -10.27 -3.08
N ARG A 66 16.20 -10.72 -1.89
CA ARG A 66 16.49 -12.07 -1.38
C ARG A 66 15.86 -13.16 -2.24
N HIS A 67 14.66 -12.93 -2.80
CA HIS A 67 14.02 -13.87 -3.71
C HIS A 67 14.89 -14.11 -4.94
N PHE A 68 15.24 -13.04 -5.66
CA PHE A 68 16.01 -13.15 -6.92
C PHE A 68 17.45 -13.60 -6.69
N LYS A 69 18.06 -13.25 -5.56
CA LYS A 69 19.41 -13.76 -5.21
C LYS A 69 19.44 -15.28 -5.01
N ARG A 70 18.34 -15.89 -4.56
CA ARG A 70 18.27 -17.32 -4.20
C ARG A 70 17.65 -18.18 -5.30
N ASN A 71 16.85 -17.58 -6.18
CA ASN A 71 16.06 -18.30 -7.17
C ASN A 71 16.39 -17.77 -8.57
N PRO A 72 17.10 -18.55 -9.41
CA PRO A 72 17.29 -18.21 -10.81
C PRO A 72 15.95 -18.07 -11.54
N ILE A 73 15.86 -17.09 -12.45
CA ILE A 73 14.64 -16.84 -13.22
C ILE A 73 14.49 -17.90 -14.31
N LYS A 74 13.62 -18.88 -14.07
CA LYS A 74 13.19 -19.84 -15.11
C LYS A 74 11.90 -19.39 -15.81
N ASN A 75 11.02 -18.75 -15.05
CA ASN A 75 9.76 -18.19 -15.53
C ASN A 75 9.59 -16.82 -14.85
N PRO A 76 9.66 -15.70 -15.59
CA PRO A 76 9.61 -14.35 -15.02
C PRO A 76 8.34 -14.06 -14.23
N ILE A 77 7.17 -14.52 -14.69
CA ILE A 77 5.89 -14.34 -14.00
C ILE A 77 5.88 -15.07 -12.64
N LYS A 78 6.33 -16.32 -12.60
CA LYS A 78 6.44 -17.07 -11.33
C LYS A 78 7.48 -16.46 -10.39
N ALA A 79 8.57 -15.92 -10.93
CA ALA A 79 9.58 -15.21 -10.14
C ALA A 79 9.00 -13.93 -9.51
N LEU A 80 8.24 -13.13 -10.27
CA LEU A 80 7.51 -11.97 -9.75
C LEU A 80 6.52 -12.39 -8.64
N GLN A 81 5.72 -13.44 -8.87
CA GLN A 81 4.80 -13.98 -7.85
C GLN A 81 5.53 -14.34 -6.55
N GLY A 82 6.63 -15.10 -6.66
CA GLY A 82 7.42 -15.52 -5.50
C GLY A 82 8.07 -14.35 -4.77
N ALA A 83 8.56 -13.35 -5.50
CA ALA A 83 9.12 -12.13 -4.93
C ALA A 83 8.07 -11.32 -4.16
N MET A 84 6.88 -11.11 -4.75
CA MET A 84 5.76 -10.40 -4.11
C MET A 84 5.27 -11.13 -2.85
N MET A 85 5.16 -12.46 -2.90
CA MET A 85 4.81 -13.27 -1.74
C MET A 85 5.84 -13.16 -0.61
N LEU A 86 7.15 -13.19 -0.94
CA LEU A 86 8.20 -13.07 0.06
C LEU A 86 8.27 -11.65 0.65
N ALA A 87 8.02 -10.62 -0.16
CA ALA A 87 7.89 -9.25 0.32
C ALA A 87 6.72 -9.11 1.31
N ASN A 88 5.53 -9.61 0.94
CA ASN A 88 4.36 -9.62 1.83
C ASN A 88 4.64 -10.34 3.15
N PHE A 89 5.20 -11.55 3.08
CA PHE A 89 5.52 -12.34 4.26
C PHE A 89 6.54 -11.63 5.16
N SER A 90 7.56 -11.00 4.58
CA SER A 90 8.60 -10.30 5.34
C SER A 90 8.05 -9.13 6.16
N VAL A 91 7.11 -8.36 5.61
CA VAL A 91 6.44 -7.26 6.32
C VAL A 91 5.45 -7.82 7.36
N TYR A 92 4.60 -8.76 6.96
CA TYR A 92 3.57 -9.34 7.82
C TYR A 92 4.15 -10.05 9.04
N ASP A 93 5.14 -10.92 8.84
CA ASP A 93 5.78 -11.67 9.94
C ASP A 93 6.46 -10.73 10.94
N HIS A 94 7.08 -9.63 10.46
CA HIS A 94 7.67 -8.64 11.34
C HIS A 94 6.62 -7.86 12.13
N ALA A 95 5.55 -7.41 11.47
CA ALA A 95 4.45 -6.69 12.09
C ALA A 95 3.76 -7.52 13.19
N MET A 96 3.55 -8.82 12.96
CA MET A 96 2.91 -9.72 13.93
C MET A 96 3.78 -10.04 15.15
N LYS A 97 5.10 -9.90 15.06
CA LYS A 97 6.03 -10.16 16.17
C LYS A 97 6.22 -8.96 17.11
N ASN A 98 5.79 -7.78 16.69
CA ASN A 98 5.99 -6.55 17.45
C ASN A 98 4.75 -5.68 17.38
N GLU A 99 4.03 -5.56 18.50
CA GLU A 99 2.80 -4.78 18.61
C GLU A 99 2.96 -3.33 18.12
N ARG A 100 4.18 -2.77 18.25
CA ARG A 100 4.58 -1.46 17.76
C ARG A 100 4.29 -1.27 16.26
N PHE A 101 4.46 -2.32 15.46
CA PHE A 101 4.38 -2.26 13.99
C PHE A 101 3.13 -2.93 13.42
N LEU A 102 2.14 -3.24 14.26
CA LEU A 102 0.91 -3.88 13.79
C LEU A 102 0.25 -3.06 12.68
N GLN A 103 -0.21 -3.77 11.63
CA GLN A 103 -0.86 -3.21 10.45
C GLN A 103 -0.02 -2.24 9.61
N MET A 104 1.30 -2.15 9.82
CA MET A 104 2.17 -1.51 8.84
C MET A 104 2.04 -2.22 7.49
N GLY A 105 2.19 -1.49 6.40
CA GLY A 105 2.03 -2.05 5.06
C GLY A 105 2.90 -1.34 4.05
N VAL A 106 2.82 -1.78 2.80
CA VAL A 106 3.64 -1.21 1.72
C VAL A 106 2.89 -1.28 0.38
N ASN A 107 2.91 -0.16 -0.33
CA ASN A 107 2.67 -0.06 -1.77
C ASN A 107 3.97 -0.50 -2.46
N ILE A 108 3.90 -1.42 -3.42
CA ILE A 108 5.10 -1.89 -4.11
C ILE A 108 4.86 -1.93 -5.61
N LEU A 109 5.84 -1.45 -6.37
CA LEU A 109 5.96 -1.62 -7.80
C LEU A 109 7.29 -2.34 -8.06
N LEU A 110 7.20 -3.51 -8.66
CA LEU A 110 8.33 -4.35 -9.01
C LEU A 110 8.37 -4.49 -10.52
N VAL A 111 9.45 -4.04 -11.15
CA VAL A 111 9.72 -4.19 -12.58
C VAL A 111 10.95 -5.06 -12.75
N ILE A 112 10.91 -6.01 -13.69
CA ILE A 112 12.09 -6.72 -14.15
C ILE A 112 12.17 -6.64 -15.67
N VAL A 113 13.36 -6.33 -16.17
CA VAL A 113 13.69 -6.40 -17.59
C VAL A 113 14.63 -7.58 -17.77
N VAL A 114 14.22 -8.60 -18.51
CA VAL A 114 15.00 -9.81 -18.77
C VAL A 114 14.84 -10.18 -20.23
N ASP A 115 15.93 -10.43 -20.95
CA ASP A 115 15.92 -10.78 -22.38
C ASP A 115 15.15 -9.77 -23.25
N ASN A 116 15.32 -8.47 -22.95
CA ASN A 116 14.60 -7.33 -23.54
C ASN A 116 13.08 -7.39 -23.36
N LEU A 117 12.56 -8.15 -22.40
CA LEU A 117 11.15 -8.18 -22.05
C LEU A 117 10.92 -7.52 -20.69
N ILE A 118 9.98 -6.58 -20.66
CA ILE A 118 9.56 -5.86 -19.46
C ILE A 118 8.41 -6.63 -18.81
N TYR A 119 8.63 -7.09 -17.59
CA TYR A 119 7.60 -7.65 -16.71
C TYR A 119 7.43 -6.77 -15.49
N TYR A 120 6.22 -6.73 -14.95
CA TYR A 120 5.95 -5.95 -13.75
C TYR A 120 4.86 -6.57 -12.87
N ALA A 121 4.94 -6.27 -11.58
CA ALA A 121 3.97 -6.59 -10.56
C ALA A 121 3.75 -5.37 -9.67
N SER A 122 2.53 -5.18 -9.19
CA SER A 122 2.23 -4.03 -8.33
C SER A 122 1.11 -4.28 -7.33
N THR A 123 1.19 -3.54 -6.23
CA THR A 123 0.06 -3.20 -5.36
C THR A 123 0.14 -1.72 -5.05
N GLY A 124 -1.00 -1.13 -4.73
CA GLY A 124 -0.99 0.24 -4.28
C GLY A 124 -1.26 1.27 -5.37
N ASN A 125 -0.66 2.44 -5.20
CA ASN A 125 -0.86 3.62 -6.03
C ASN A 125 0.40 4.09 -6.76
N ASN A 126 1.48 3.31 -6.74
CA ASN A 126 2.67 3.59 -7.53
C ASN A 126 2.34 3.47 -9.03
N ALA A 127 2.86 4.41 -9.83
CA ALA A 127 2.68 4.39 -11.27
C ALA A 127 3.86 3.77 -12.00
N LEU A 128 3.55 3.12 -13.12
CA LEU A 128 4.52 2.65 -14.09
C LEU A 128 4.16 3.22 -15.46
N VAL A 129 5.09 3.95 -16.05
CA VAL A 129 4.96 4.58 -17.36
C VAL A 129 6.09 4.12 -18.26
N LEU A 130 5.79 3.85 -19.52
CA LEU A 130 6.75 3.61 -20.58
C LEU A 130 6.67 4.77 -21.58
N GLN A 131 7.76 5.50 -21.76
CA GLN A 131 7.91 6.43 -22.87
C GLN A 131 8.59 5.70 -24.03
N ARG A 132 7.97 5.79 -25.21
CA ARG A 132 8.48 5.20 -26.45
C ARG A 132 8.16 6.11 -27.62
N GLU A 133 9.20 6.51 -28.36
CA GLU A 133 9.09 7.32 -29.58
C GLU A 133 8.24 8.60 -29.40
N GLY A 134 8.30 9.21 -28.21
CA GLY A 134 7.54 10.43 -27.88
C GLY A 134 6.14 10.19 -27.31
N VAL A 135 5.69 8.94 -27.24
CA VAL A 135 4.39 8.56 -26.68
C VAL A 135 4.55 8.02 -25.27
N LEU A 136 3.68 8.44 -24.35
CA LEU A 136 3.58 7.87 -23.01
C LEU A 136 2.52 6.79 -22.94
N TYR A 137 2.93 5.59 -22.54
CA TYR A 137 2.08 4.45 -22.24
C TYR A 137 1.99 4.23 -20.74
N GLN A 138 0.79 4.40 -20.17
CA GLN A 138 0.58 4.17 -18.74
C GLN A 138 0.31 2.68 -18.48
N LEU A 139 1.31 1.97 -17.95
CA LEU A 139 1.26 0.53 -17.71
C LEU A 139 0.59 0.18 -16.37
N VAL A 140 0.82 0.99 -15.36
CA VAL A 140 0.14 0.94 -14.06
C VAL A 140 -0.32 2.34 -13.72
N LYS A 141 -1.65 2.53 -13.62
CA LYS A 141 -2.24 3.80 -13.20
C LYS A 141 -2.31 3.87 -11.67
N PRO A 142 -1.98 5.01 -11.04
CA PRO A 142 -2.31 5.25 -9.64
C PRO A 142 -3.82 5.10 -9.44
N ASN A 143 -4.27 4.47 -8.34
CA ASN A 143 -5.69 4.56 -8.00
C ASN A 143 -5.96 5.96 -7.44
N VAL A 144 -6.49 6.84 -8.29
CA VAL A 144 -6.90 8.21 -7.92
C VAL A 144 -8.31 8.24 -7.32
N ASP A 145 -9.04 7.11 -7.33
CA ASP A 145 -10.39 7.02 -6.76
C ASP A 145 -10.33 6.64 -5.26
N ASP A 146 -10.59 7.64 -4.42
CA ASP A 146 -10.70 7.59 -2.95
C ASP A 146 -11.68 6.55 -2.39
N GLN A 147 -12.44 5.86 -3.24
CA GLN A 147 -13.45 4.88 -2.87
C GLN A 147 -12.92 3.45 -2.75
N LEU A 148 -11.80 3.11 -3.40
CA LEU A 148 -11.21 1.79 -3.37
C LEU A 148 -10.15 1.71 -2.26
N SER A 149 -10.30 0.75 -1.34
CA SER A 149 -9.25 0.47 -0.36
C SER A 149 -8.00 -0.01 -1.10
N VAL A 150 -6.95 0.80 -1.06
CA VAL A 150 -5.64 0.48 -1.61
C VAL A 150 -5.13 -0.81 -0.95
N VAL A 151 -4.91 -1.85 -1.76
CA VAL A 151 -4.39 -3.13 -1.29
C VAL A 151 -2.90 -2.95 -0.98
N LEU A 152 -2.51 -3.21 0.26
CA LEU A 152 -1.12 -3.12 0.72
C LEU A 152 -0.58 -4.51 1.04
N LEU A 153 0.68 -4.76 0.68
CA LEU A 153 1.38 -5.92 1.24
C LEU A 153 1.65 -5.71 2.74
N GLY A 154 1.76 -6.81 3.48
CA GLY A 154 2.14 -6.83 4.90
C GLY A 154 0.99 -6.75 5.90
N ARG A 155 -0.20 -6.30 5.49
CA ARG A 155 -1.38 -6.21 6.38
C ARG A 155 -2.08 -7.55 6.59
N GLU A 156 -2.05 -8.41 5.58
CA GLU A 156 -2.65 -9.74 5.64
C GLU A 156 -1.59 -10.81 5.33
N LYS A 157 -1.80 -12.01 5.89
CA LYS A 157 -0.91 -13.16 5.62
C LYS A 157 -0.91 -13.52 4.14
N TYR A 158 -2.05 -13.37 3.48
CA TYR A 158 -2.24 -13.61 2.06
C TYR A 158 -2.86 -12.36 1.43
N THR A 159 -2.12 -11.71 0.56
CA THR A 159 -2.53 -10.45 -0.07
C THR A 159 -2.60 -10.65 -1.57
N ARG A 160 -3.61 -10.04 -2.21
CA ARG A 160 -3.72 -10.02 -3.67
C ARG A 160 -2.83 -8.94 -4.25
N PHE A 161 -2.25 -9.21 -5.41
CA PHE A 161 -1.45 -8.25 -6.16
C PHE A 161 -1.62 -8.46 -7.66
N SER A 162 -1.33 -7.42 -8.43
CA SER A 162 -1.40 -7.44 -9.89
C SER A 162 -0.06 -7.85 -10.48
N ILE A 163 -0.11 -8.60 -11.59
CA ILE A 163 1.05 -8.93 -12.41
C ILE A 163 0.66 -8.73 -13.87
N CYS A 164 1.59 -8.23 -14.68
CA CYS A 164 1.38 -8.12 -16.13
C CYS A 164 1.03 -9.49 -16.73
N LYS A 165 0.00 -9.53 -17.58
CA LYS A 165 -0.37 -10.76 -18.29
C LYS A 165 0.59 -11.03 -19.45
N ASN A 166 0.90 -9.96 -20.19
CA ASN A 166 1.75 -9.97 -21.36
C ASN A 166 2.98 -9.09 -21.07
N PRO A 167 4.20 -9.62 -21.20
CA PRO A 167 5.39 -8.77 -21.15
C PRO A 167 5.44 -7.83 -22.35
N ILE A 168 6.11 -6.71 -22.16
CA ILE A 168 6.32 -5.73 -23.23
C ILE A 168 7.70 -5.94 -23.81
N GLN A 169 7.79 -6.09 -25.13
CA GLN A 169 9.07 -6.11 -25.84
C GLN A 169 9.69 -4.72 -25.78
N ALA A 170 10.80 -4.60 -25.05
CA ALA A 170 11.61 -3.40 -25.03
C ALA A 170 12.29 -3.19 -26.38
N ILE A 171 12.39 -1.93 -26.78
CA ILE A 171 13.12 -1.48 -27.95
C ILE A 171 14.14 -0.41 -27.56
N ASN A 172 15.00 -0.06 -28.51
CA ASN A 172 16.00 0.97 -28.32
C ASN A 172 15.36 2.32 -27.95
N ASN A 173 15.97 3.02 -27.00
CA ASN A 173 15.54 4.30 -26.42
C ASN A 173 14.22 4.29 -25.64
N ASP A 174 13.67 3.13 -25.30
CA ASP A 174 12.59 3.06 -24.32
C ASP A 174 13.03 3.67 -22.98
N VAL A 175 12.15 4.46 -22.37
CA VAL A 175 12.34 4.98 -21.01
C VAL A 175 11.21 4.48 -20.10
N ILE A 176 11.58 3.75 -19.06
CA ILE A 176 10.67 3.32 -18.00
C ILE A 176 10.73 4.37 -16.88
N LEU A 177 9.56 4.86 -16.46
CA LEU A 177 9.37 5.67 -15.26
C LEU A 177 8.55 4.87 -14.23
N CYS A 178 9.15 4.61 -13.09
CA CYS A 178 8.49 4.18 -11.86
C CYS A 178 8.37 5.39 -10.94
N ALA A 179 7.18 5.71 -10.43
CA ALA A 179 7.06 6.81 -9.48
C ALA A 179 5.98 6.57 -8.42
N SER A 180 6.21 7.13 -7.22
CA SER A 180 5.21 7.12 -6.15
C SER A 180 4.10 8.13 -6.43
N ASP A 181 3.00 8.04 -5.67
CA ASP A 181 1.86 8.94 -5.81
C ASP A 181 2.22 10.40 -5.52
N GLY A 182 3.20 10.68 -4.66
CA GLY A 182 3.73 12.03 -4.43
C GLY A 182 4.29 12.74 -5.69
N VAL A 183 4.52 12.01 -6.78
CA VAL A 183 4.91 12.58 -8.09
C VAL A 183 3.69 12.93 -8.93
N PHE A 184 2.77 11.98 -9.08
CA PHE A 184 1.57 12.13 -9.94
C PHE A 184 0.44 12.93 -9.30
N THR A 185 0.53 13.21 -8.00
CA THR A 185 -0.32 14.21 -7.33
C THR A 185 0.08 15.64 -7.69
N VAL A 186 1.32 15.85 -8.14
CA VAL A 186 1.88 17.16 -8.48
C VAL A 186 1.91 17.39 -9.98
N PHE A 187 2.37 16.41 -10.76
CA PHE A 187 2.44 16.52 -12.22
C PHE A 187 1.26 15.81 -12.90
N SER A 188 0.68 16.49 -13.88
CA SER A 188 -0.22 15.86 -14.86
C SER A 188 0.55 14.95 -15.82
N ASP A 189 -0.15 13.99 -16.43
CA ASP A 189 0.43 13.08 -17.44
C ASP A 189 1.10 13.83 -18.59
N GLN A 190 0.54 14.97 -19.01
CA GLN A 190 1.12 15.83 -20.04
C GLN A 190 2.47 16.44 -19.60
N GLN A 191 2.57 16.90 -18.35
CA GLN A 191 3.82 17.44 -17.82
C GLN A 191 4.89 16.35 -17.67
N ILE A 192 4.49 15.13 -17.29
CA ILE A 192 5.38 13.97 -17.28
C ILE A 192 5.85 13.66 -18.71
N ALA A 193 4.98 13.73 -19.72
CA ALA A 193 5.34 13.52 -21.11
C ALA A 193 6.39 14.53 -21.56
N GLU A 194 6.16 15.81 -21.29
CA GLU A 194 7.08 16.91 -21.62
C GLU A 194 8.44 16.77 -20.93
N LEU A 195 8.47 16.27 -19.70
CA LEU A 195 9.70 15.98 -18.97
C LEU A 195 10.48 14.82 -19.61
N LEU A 196 9.81 13.71 -19.92
CA LEU A 196 10.43 12.52 -20.47
C LEU A 196 10.83 12.65 -21.95
N TYR A 197 10.25 13.62 -22.67
CA TYR A 197 10.50 13.85 -24.10
C TYR A 197 11.84 14.53 -24.42
N GLN A 198 12.62 14.95 -23.42
CA GLN A 198 13.86 15.66 -23.67
C GLN A 198 14.93 14.75 -24.29
N ASP A 199 15.17 14.94 -25.58
CA ASP A 199 16.28 14.30 -26.30
C ASP A 199 17.63 14.73 -25.69
N ASP A 200 18.61 13.82 -25.68
CA ASP A 200 19.99 14.03 -25.21
C ASP A 200 20.23 14.31 -23.71
N ILE A 201 19.22 14.17 -22.85
CA ILE A 201 19.42 14.27 -21.40
C ILE A 201 19.80 12.90 -20.78
N SER A 202 20.85 12.90 -19.94
CA SER A 202 21.18 11.70 -19.16
C SER A 202 20.06 11.37 -18.18
N ILE A 203 19.88 10.08 -17.88
CA ILE A 203 18.79 9.64 -17.02
C ILE A 203 18.92 10.18 -15.58
N ASP A 204 20.16 10.38 -15.11
CA ASP A 204 20.47 11.04 -13.84
C ASP A 204 20.04 12.51 -13.84
N LEU A 205 20.34 13.28 -14.90
CA LEU A 205 19.98 14.69 -14.93
C LEU A 205 18.46 14.87 -15.05
N LEU A 206 17.80 13.98 -15.80
CA LEU A 206 16.35 13.94 -15.90
C LEU A 206 15.70 13.65 -14.55
N SER A 207 16.17 12.64 -13.80
CA SER A 207 15.63 12.36 -12.46
C SER A 207 15.82 13.55 -11.51
N TYR A 208 16.98 14.22 -11.55
CA TYR A 208 17.21 15.46 -10.80
C TYR A 208 16.26 16.59 -11.19
N GLN A 209 16.00 16.79 -12.48
CA GLN A 209 15.07 17.83 -12.94
C GLN A 209 13.64 17.60 -12.45
N ILE A 210 13.17 16.35 -12.48
CA ILE A 210 11.83 15.99 -11.97
C ILE A 210 11.75 16.31 -10.47
N ILE A 211 12.76 15.87 -9.70
CA ILE A 211 12.83 16.15 -8.27
C ILE A 211 12.88 17.63 -7.96
N PHE A 212 13.73 18.40 -8.64
CA PHE A 212 13.85 19.83 -8.44
C PHE A 212 12.50 20.55 -8.63
N LYS A 213 11.74 20.16 -9.67
CA LYS A 213 10.40 20.70 -9.89
C LYS A 213 9.40 20.28 -8.79
N LEU A 214 9.51 19.08 -8.22
CA LEU A 214 8.67 18.65 -7.09
C LEU A 214 8.97 19.45 -5.82
N GLU A 215 10.24 19.78 -5.57
CA GLU A 215 10.66 20.63 -4.46
C GLU A 215 10.13 22.06 -4.63
N GLU A 216 10.23 22.65 -5.83
CA GLU A 216 9.68 23.98 -6.13
C GLU A 216 8.16 24.04 -5.89
N GLN A 217 7.44 22.98 -6.26
CA GLN A 217 6.00 22.88 -6.06
C GLN A 217 5.60 22.44 -4.64
N GLN A 218 6.59 22.16 -3.77
CA GLN A 218 6.40 21.77 -2.37
C GLN A 218 5.45 20.58 -2.20
N THR A 219 5.77 19.44 -2.82
CA THR A 219 5.00 18.20 -2.67
C THR A 219 4.71 17.88 -1.20
N SER A 220 3.46 17.51 -0.92
CA SER A 220 2.99 17.28 0.46
C SER A 220 3.39 15.89 0.96
N ASP A 221 3.42 14.90 0.07
CA ASP A 221 3.87 13.53 0.36
C ASP A 221 5.32 13.29 -0.07
N ASN A 222 5.91 12.20 0.40
CA ASN A 222 7.15 11.69 -0.14
C ASN A 222 6.98 11.43 -1.63
N ALA A 223 7.98 11.81 -2.41
CA ALA A 223 7.95 11.65 -3.84
C ALA A 223 9.22 10.97 -4.30
N THR A 224 9.04 9.86 -5.02
CA THR A 224 10.13 9.04 -5.50
C THR A 224 9.98 8.79 -6.98
N VAL A 225 11.07 9.00 -7.70
CA VAL A 225 11.17 8.82 -9.14
C VAL A 225 12.30 7.83 -9.40
N ALA A 226 12.04 6.83 -10.23
CA ALA A 226 13.06 5.93 -10.74
C ALA A 226 12.88 5.76 -12.23
N LEU A 227 13.97 6.00 -12.95
CA LEU A 227 14.03 6.01 -14.39
C LEU A 227 14.99 4.93 -14.87
N ALA A 228 14.61 4.22 -15.92
CA ALA A 228 15.50 3.32 -16.64
C ALA A 228 15.41 3.56 -18.14
N ARG A 229 16.56 3.82 -18.79
CA ARG A 229 16.67 3.97 -20.24
C ARG A 229 17.31 2.72 -20.83
N LEU A 230 16.68 2.15 -21.86
CA LEU A 230 17.13 0.95 -22.53
C LEU A 230 17.74 1.35 -23.89
N THR A 231 19.03 1.16 -24.07
CA THR A 231 19.76 1.56 -25.28
C THR A 231 20.47 0.38 -25.90
N ASP A 232 20.54 0.30 -27.23
CA ASP A 232 21.41 -0.67 -27.90
C ASP A 232 22.87 -0.38 -27.51
N LYS A 233 23.65 -1.43 -27.25
CA LYS A 233 25.08 -1.31 -26.90
C LYS A 233 25.90 -0.59 -27.98
N ASN A 234 25.39 -0.54 -29.21
CA ASN A 234 26.09 0.02 -30.36
C ASN A 234 25.57 1.40 -30.81
N ASP A 235 24.49 1.91 -30.23
CA ASP A 235 23.92 3.20 -30.64
C ASP A 235 24.47 4.36 -29.79
N LEU A 236 24.80 5.45 -30.48
CA LEU A 236 24.95 6.75 -29.86
C LEU A 236 23.54 7.32 -29.57
N PRO A 237 23.37 8.22 -28.58
CA PRO A 237 22.07 8.80 -28.26
C PRO A 237 21.40 9.39 -29.52
N PRO A 238 20.06 9.27 -29.63
CA PRO A 238 19.34 9.59 -30.86
C PRO A 238 19.39 11.08 -31.18
N GLU A 239 19.64 11.42 -32.45
CA GLU A 239 19.42 12.80 -32.94
C GLU A 239 17.92 13.14 -32.87
N GLY A 240 17.59 14.17 -32.09
CA GLY A 240 16.21 14.53 -31.76
C GLY A 240 15.33 14.79 -32.97
N LYS A 241 14.15 14.16 -32.98
CA LYS A 241 13.07 14.44 -33.94
C LYS A 241 11.86 14.94 -33.18
N SER A 242 11.40 16.14 -33.51
CA SER A 242 10.18 16.74 -32.96
C SER A 242 8.93 15.98 -33.41
N VAL A 243 8.28 15.32 -32.46
CA VAL A 243 6.97 14.68 -32.58
C VAL A 243 6.12 15.19 -31.42
N LYS A 244 4.83 15.39 -31.65
CA LYS A 244 3.90 15.85 -30.61
C LYS A 244 3.78 14.80 -29.50
N SER A 245 3.82 15.25 -28.25
CA SER A 245 3.59 14.40 -27.08
C SER A 245 2.11 13.99 -27.03
N GLU A 246 1.85 12.68 -27.03
CA GLU A 246 0.52 12.10 -26.87
C GLU A 246 0.55 11.10 -25.70
N VAL A 247 -0.51 11.11 -24.88
CA VAL A 247 -0.71 10.18 -23.75
C VAL A 247 -1.71 9.12 -24.19
N VAL A 248 -1.33 7.85 -24.07
CA VAL A 248 -2.05 6.72 -24.66
C VAL A 248 -2.20 5.58 -23.65
N ASP A 249 -3.38 4.95 -23.62
CA ASP A 249 -3.62 3.76 -22.79
C ASP A 249 -3.01 2.50 -23.42
N LEU A 250 -2.62 1.53 -22.60
CA LEU A 250 -1.91 0.32 -23.04
C LEU A 250 -2.59 -0.42 -24.21
N ASN A 251 -3.92 -0.37 -24.31
CA ASN A 251 -4.69 -1.06 -25.35
C ASN A 251 -4.46 -0.50 -26.76
N ASP A 252 -3.90 0.70 -26.88
CA ASP A 252 -3.69 1.39 -28.14
C ASP A 252 -2.21 1.31 -28.60
N MET A 253 -1.38 0.52 -27.91
CA MET A 253 0.01 0.28 -28.30
C MET A 253 0.08 -0.60 -29.57
N PRO A 254 0.86 -0.23 -30.60
CA PRO A 254 0.95 -1.01 -31.83
C PRO A 254 1.51 -2.42 -31.53
N GLU A 255 0.81 -3.45 -32.02
CA GLU A 255 1.28 -4.84 -31.93
C GLU A 255 2.61 -4.99 -32.68
N ILE A 256 3.70 -5.21 -31.93
CA ILE A 256 4.96 -5.61 -32.52
C ILE A 256 4.84 -7.10 -32.83
N ASN A 257 4.87 -7.44 -34.13
CA ASN A 257 4.76 -8.79 -34.70
C ASN A 257 5.08 -9.90 -33.70
N HIS A 258 4.04 -10.63 -33.30
CA HIS A 258 4.09 -11.73 -32.36
C HIS A 258 5.13 -12.77 -32.78
N PHE A 259 6.09 -13.04 -31.89
CA PHE A 259 6.84 -14.28 -31.93
C PHE A 259 5.89 -15.38 -31.41
N ASN A 260 5.35 -16.20 -32.31
CA ASN A 260 4.56 -17.36 -31.96
C ASN A 260 5.42 -18.33 -31.13
N SER A 261 5.15 -18.42 -29.82
CA SER A 261 5.49 -19.61 -29.04
C SER A 261 4.23 -20.45 -28.92
N GLU A 262 4.03 -21.38 -29.85
CA GLU A 262 3.15 -22.54 -29.63
C GLU A 262 3.71 -23.30 -28.41
N PHE A 263 3.10 -23.10 -27.25
CA PHE A 263 3.22 -24.04 -26.14
C PHE A 263 1.94 -24.88 -26.13
N ASP A 264 2.07 -26.03 -26.79
CA ASP A 264 1.07 -27.07 -26.84
C ASP A 264 0.77 -27.58 -25.43
N HIS A 265 -0.51 -27.58 -25.09
CA HIS A 265 -1.06 -28.24 -23.93
C HIS A 265 -1.30 -29.70 -24.32
N THR A 266 -0.47 -30.62 -23.85
CA THR A 266 -0.84 -32.03 -23.80
C THR A 266 -0.54 -32.61 -22.43
N ASP A 267 -1.64 -32.96 -21.76
CA ASP A 267 -1.72 -33.95 -20.71
C ASP A 267 -1.14 -35.28 -21.20
N ASP A 268 -0.40 -35.99 -20.36
CA ASP A 268 -0.18 -37.42 -20.56
C ASP A 268 -0.07 -38.14 -19.20
N ASP A 269 -1.24 -38.45 -18.66
CA ASP A 269 -1.47 -39.68 -17.90
C ASP A 269 -1.78 -40.78 -18.92
N THR A 270 -0.93 -41.81 -19.06
CA THR A 270 -1.31 -43.24 -19.01
C THR A 270 -0.17 -44.20 -19.44
N ASP A 271 -0.11 -45.30 -18.69
CA ASP A 271 0.27 -46.66 -19.09
C ASP A 271 1.63 -46.96 -19.71
N ASN A 272 2.47 -47.69 -18.95
CA ASN A 272 2.73 -49.09 -19.34
C ASN A 272 3.37 -49.93 -18.21
N GLN A 273 2.59 -50.85 -17.65
CA GLN A 273 3.08 -52.14 -17.14
C GLN A 273 2.22 -53.23 -17.78
N ASN A 274 2.82 -54.12 -18.58
CA ASN A 274 2.86 -55.57 -18.32
C ASN A 274 3.22 -56.42 -19.56
N HIS A 275 4.12 -57.38 -19.32
CA HIS A 275 4.12 -58.80 -19.73
C HIS A 275 5.57 -59.29 -19.83
N SER A 276 5.98 -60.48 -19.37
CA SER A 276 5.34 -61.59 -18.66
C SER A 276 6.46 -62.57 -18.26
N GLU A 277 6.24 -63.28 -17.15
CA GLU A 277 7.09 -64.30 -16.53
C GLU A 277 7.31 -65.56 -17.40
N GLU A 278 8.37 -66.35 -17.09
CA GLU A 278 8.21 -67.72 -16.56
C GLU A 278 9.57 -68.35 -16.14
N THR A 279 9.68 -68.79 -14.89
CA THR A 279 9.95 -70.20 -14.51
C THR A 279 9.91 -70.42 -12.98
N LYS A 280 8.78 -70.99 -12.54
CA LYS A 280 8.52 -72.13 -11.63
C LYS A 280 9.27 -72.37 -10.30
N GLU A 281 8.49 -73.02 -9.41
CA GLU A 281 8.77 -73.69 -8.11
C GLU A 281 8.74 -72.74 -6.88
N ASP A 282 8.03 -72.97 -5.77
CA ASP A 282 7.21 -74.08 -5.29
C ASP A 282 6.38 -73.65 -4.05
N VAL A 283 5.23 -74.31 -3.86
CA VAL A 283 4.52 -74.66 -2.59
C VAL A 283 4.22 -73.60 -1.50
N LYS A 284 2.94 -73.18 -1.48
CA LYS A 284 1.97 -73.08 -0.34
C LYS A 284 2.47 -73.31 1.12
N GLN A 285 2.29 -72.33 2.02
CA GLN A 285 1.23 -72.26 3.07
C GLN A 285 1.49 -71.22 4.20
N VAL A 286 0.44 -70.43 4.48
CA VAL A 286 -0.12 -70.02 5.80
C VAL A 286 0.56 -68.92 6.64
N LYS A 287 -0.29 -67.91 6.92
CA LYS A 287 -0.17 -66.75 7.82
C LYS A 287 0.27 -67.09 9.26
N GLN A 288 1.04 -66.18 9.86
CA GLN A 288 0.86 -65.77 11.26
C GLN A 288 1.55 -64.41 11.54
N ASP A 289 0.78 -63.49 12.12
CA ASP A 289 1.19 -62.13 12.50
C ASP A 289 2.32 -62.13 13.55
N LYS A 290 3.27 -61.19 13.43
CA LYS A 290 4.27 -60.87 14.46
C LYS A 290 4.28 -59.36 14.78
N PRO A 291 4.49 -58.97 16.05
CA PRO A 291 4.29 -57.61 16.52
C PRO A 291 5.43 -56.67 16.10
N LEU A 292 5.10 -55.39 15.95
CA LEU A 292 6.05 -54.31 15.63
C LEU A 292 7.25 -54.31 16.59
N SER A 293 8.44 -54.47 16.02
CA SER A 293 9.71 -54.24 16.72
C SER A 293 9.91 -52.74 16.98
N ILE A 294 9.92 -52.36 18.26
CA ILE A 294 10.31 -51.03 18.73
C ILE A 294 11.77 -50.79 18.35
N ILE A 295 11.99 -49.86 17.42
CA ILE A 295 13.32 -49.43 16.99
C ILE A 295 14.00 -48.71 18.17
N LYS A 296 14.94 -49.39 18.84
CA LYS A 296 15.86 -48.78 19.82
C LYS A 296 16.90 -47.91 19.11
N ASN A 297 16.46 -46.80 18.52
CA ASN A 297 17.41 -45.80 18.02
C ASN A 297 17.81 -44.88 19.19
N LYS A 298 18.97 -45.15 19.80
CA LYS A 298 19.48 -44.37 20.94
C LYS A 298 19.46 -42.86 20.66
N ARG A 299 19.70 -42.44 19.42
CA ARG A 299 19.66 -41.02 19.00
C ARG A 299 18.26 -40.40 19.09
N VAL A 300 17.21 -41.15 18.76
CA VAL A 300 15.81 -40.67 18.85
C VAL A 300 15.38 -40.55 20.31
N ILE A 301 15.79 -41.50 21.15
CA ILE A 301 15.55 -41.45 22.60
C ILE A 301 16.28 -40.26 23.23
N THR A 302 17.52 -39.98 22.82
CA THR A 302 18.27 -38.80 23.30
C THR A 302 17.60 -37.49 22.90
N VAL A 303 17.11 -37.37 21.67
CA VAL A 303 16.39 -36.16 21.21
C VAL A 303 15.09 -35.99 21.98
N PHE A 304 14.31 -37.06 22.18
CA PHE A 304 13.09 -37.00 22.99
C PHE A 304 13.37 -36.64 24.45
N ALA A 305 14.44 -37.17 25.04
CA ALA A 305 14.85 -36.82 26.40
C ALA A 305 15.27 -35.36 26.54
N LEU A 306 15.96 -34.79 25.54
CA LEU A 306 16.34 -33.37 25.52
C LEU A 306 15.13 -32.45 25.34
N VAL A 307 14.16 -32.84 24.51
CA VAL A 307 12.90 -32.09 24.34
C VAL A 307 12.08 -32.12 25.64
N LEU A 308 12.01 -33.28 26.31
CA LEU A 308 11.36 -33.40 27.62
C LEU A 308 12.07 -32.55 28.68
N LEU A 309 13.40 -32.57 28.74
CA LEU A 309 14.17 -31.75 29.67
C LEU A 309 13.93 -30.25 29.44
N ALA A 310 13.93 -29.80 28.17
CA ALA A 310 13.65 -28.41 27.82
C ALA A 310 12.22 -28.00 28.20
N SER A 311 11.24 -28.89 28.01
CA SER A 311 9.85 -28.63 28.43
C SER A 311 9.70 -28.53 29.94
N ILE A 312 10.42 -29.36 30.71
CA ILE A 312 10.42 -29.30 32.18
C ILE A 312 11.07 -28.00 32.67
N ILE A 313 12.18 -27.57 32.06
CA ILE A 313 12.83 -26.28 32.39
C ILE A 313 11.88 -25.11 32.10
N LEU A 314 11.16 -25.15 30.98
CA LEU A 314 10.18 -24.12 30.63
C LEU A 314 9.04 -24.07 31.67
N ILE A 315 8.50 -25.22 32.07
CA ILE A 315 7.44 -25.30 33.09
C ILE A 315 7.95 -24.78 34.44
N LEU A 316 9.15 -25.19 34.87
CA LEU A 316 9.75 -24.71 36.12
C LEU A 316 10.07 -23.19 36.08
N SER A 317 10.43 -22.65 34.91
CA SER A 317 10.64 -21.21 34.73
C SER A 317 9.34 -20.41 34.80
N LEU A 318 8.23 -20.99 34.32
CA LEU A 318 6.90 -20.41 34.39
C LEU A 318 6.36 -20.43 35.82
N ASP A 319 6.55 -21.56 36.52
CA ASP A 319 6.17 -21.70 37.93
C ASP A 319 6.98 -20.76 38.82
N TYR A 320 8.29 -20.59 38.56
CA TYR A 320 9.11 -19.59 39.27
C TYR A 320 8.59 -18.17 39.04
N PHE A 321 8.23 -17.82 37.80
CA PHE A 321 7.71 -16.49 37.46
C PHE A 321 6.32 -16.22 38.05
N LEU A 322 5.44 -17.23 38.12
CA LEU A 322 4.12 -17.11 38.71
C LEU A 322 4.15 -17.12 40.25
N ASN A 323 5.13 -17.80 40.87
CA ASN A 323 5.32 -17.82 42.33
C ASN A 323 6.32 -16.78 42.87
N SER A 324 7.00 -15.99 42.03
CA SER A 324 7.84 -14.88 42.53
C SER A 324 7.05 -13.58 42.81
N GLY A 325 5.72 -13.63 42.73
CA GLY A 325 4.82 -12.50 42.96
C GLY A 325 4.56 -12.12 44.42
N ASP A 326 5.41 -12.54 45.36
CA ASP A 326 5.27 -12.15 46.76
C ASP A 326 6.62 -12.17 47.48
N LYS A 327 7.46 -11.16 47.20
CA LYS A 327 8.57 -10.64 48.00
C LYS A 327 9.36 -9.63 47.16
N ASP A 328 8.87 -8.40 47.09
CA ASP A 328 9.71 -7.20 46.86
C ASP A 328 8.94 -5.91 47.24
N ASP A 329 8.15 -5.99 48.31
CA ASP A 329 7.53 -4.82 48.96
C ASP A 329 8.45 -4.30 50.08
N ALA A 330 9.64 -3.84 49.70
CA ALA A 330 10.57 -3.17 50.64
C ALA A 330 11.59 -2.20 50.01
N LEU A 331 11.56 -1.92 48.70
CA LEU A 331 12.56 -1.04 48.06
C LEU A 331 11.99 0.09 47.16
N VAL A 332 10.67 0.25 47.07
CA VAL A 332 10.04 1.31 46.25
C VAL A 332 9.47 2.48 47.09
N LYS A 333 9.65 2.46 48.41
CA LYS A 333 9.16 3.54 49.32
C LYS A 333 10.18 4.64 49.65
N LYS A 334 11.17 4.86 48.78
CA LYS A 334 12.17 5.93 48.98
C LYS A 334 12.57 6.62 47.67
N ARG A 335 11.60 7.04 46.85
CA ARG A 335 11.88 7.97 45.73
C ARG A 335 10.66 8.73 45.18
N THR A 336 9.78 9.22 46.04
CA THR A 336 8.77 10.24 45.68
C THR A 336 8.47 11.08 46.90
N GLU A 337 9.46 11.84 47.38
CA GLU A 337 9.25 12.85 48.43
C GLU A 337 10.47 13.78 48.52
N THR A 338 10.97 14.33 47.40
CA THR A 338 12.00 15.39 47.46
C THR A 338 12.11 16.23 46.18
N THR A 339 11.02 16.80 45.66
CA THR A 339 11.14 17.96 44.74
C THR A 339 9.95 18.92 44.80
N GLU A 340 9.41 19.18 45.99
CA GLU A 340 8.54 20.33 46.23
C GLU A 340 8.87 20.94 47.58
N LYS A 341 9.87 21.82 47.58
CA LYS A 341 10.09 22.99 48.48
C LYS A 341 11.57 23.32 48.46
N GLN A 342 11.86 24.62 48.35
CA GLN A 342 13.17 25.25 48.03
C GLN A 342 13.39 25.22 46.52
N VAL A 343 13.15 26.29 45.76
CA VAL A 343 13.66 27.65 45.95
C VAL A 343 12.64 28.68 45.45
N GLN A 344 12.08 29.46 46.37
CA GLN A 344 11.56 30.81 46.11
C GLN A 344 12.38 31.79 46.95
N LYS A 345 13.06 32.71 46.24
CA LYS A 345 13.46 34.09 46.57
C LYS A 345 14.94 34.34 46.26
N GLN A 346 15.19 35.01 45.13
CA GLN A 346 15.43 36.45 45.18
C GLN A 346 15.18 37.08 43.80
N LYS A 347 14.48 38.21 43.86
CA LYS A 347 14.09 39.12 42.77
C LYS A 347 15.29 40.00 42.43
N GLN A 348 15.53 40.26 41.14
CA GLN A 348 15.59 41.62 40.58
C GLN A 348 15.67 41.58 39.04
N GLU A 349 14.70 42.25 38.43
CA GLU A 349 14.68 42.78 37.05
C GLU A 349 15.51 44.08 37.03
N PRO A 350 15.97 44.60 35.87
CA PRO A 350 15.03 45.27 34.95
C PRO A 350 15.29 45.08 33.43
N GLU A 351 14.24 45.44 32.66
CA GLU A 351 14.24 46.01 31.29
C GLU A 351 14.53 45.07 30.08
N THR A 352 13.74 44.98 29.00
CA THR A 352 12.72 45.88 28.41
C THR A 352 11.77 45.07 27.51
N LYS A 353 10.47 45.40 27.54
CA LYS A 353 9.45 44.95 26.57
C LYS A 353 9.56 45.81 25.31
N GLU A 354 9.50 45.21 24.12
CA GLU A 354 8.74 45.79 22.99
C GLU A 354 8.56 44.79 21.83
N ILE A 355 7.43 44.94 21.14
CA ILE A 355 7.02 44.32 19.87
C ILE A 355 6.33 42.93 19.93
N LYS A 356 5.10 42.93 20.45
CA LYS A 356 3.96 42.22 19.84
C LYS A 356 2.72 43.12 19.87
N LYS A 357 2.52 43.89 18.80
CA LYS A 357 1.20 44.32 18.28
C LYS A 357 1.44 45.25 17.09
N GLN A 358 1.06 44.80 15.89
CA GLN A 358 0.47 45.60 14.80
C GLN A 358 0.61 44.82 13.48
N LYS A 359 -0.44 44.10 13.10
CA LYS A 359 -1.14 44.27 11.81
C LYS A 359 -2.28 43.25 11.73
N GLU A 360 -3.40 43.68 12.28
CA GLU A 360 -4.73 43.21 11.91
C GLU A 360 -5.55 44.47 11.61
N LYS A 361 -6.28 44.44 10.48
CA LYS A 361 -7.08 45.50 9.81
C LYS A 361 -6.26 46.44 8.92
N GLU A 362 -6.56 46.69 7.64
CA GLU A 362 -7.73 46.49 6.77
C GLU A 362 -7.34 45.58 5.57
N ILE A 363 -8.21 44.76 4.98
CA ILE A 363 -9.22 45.13 3.96
C ILE A 363 -10.54 44.36 4.22
N LYS A 364 -11.61 45.15 4.42
CA LYS A 364 -13.03 44.82 4.17
C LYS A 364 -13.29 45.04 2.67
N GLU A 365 -14.26 44.49 1.95
CA GLU A 365 -15.55 43.86 2.22
C GLU A 365 -16.01 43.35 0.84
N GLU A 366 -16.43 42.09 0.71
CA GLU A 366 -17.55 41.71 -0.18
C GLU A 366 -18.35 40.58 0.50
N THR A 367 -19.43 41.01 1.18
CA THR A 367 -20.78 40.42 1.34
C THR A 367 -20.97 38.98 1.88
N PRO A 368 -21.93 38.74 2.81
CA PRO A 368 -21.90 37.61 3.74
C PRO A 368 -22.60 36.36 3.20
N ALA A 369 -21.87 35.24 3.20
CA ALA A 369 -22.48 33.91 3.04
C ALA A 369 -23.26 33.55 4.31
N LYS A 370 -24.59 33.63 4.17
CA LYS A 370 -25.65 33.10 5.05
C LYS A 370 -25.17 31.90 5.90
N GLN A 371 -24.99 32.10 7.21
CA GLN A 371 -24.84 31.01 8.18
C GLN A 371 -26.07 30.09 8.05
N THR A 372 -25.87 28.91 7.48
CA THR A 372 -26.92 27.89 7.44
C THR A 372 -26.87 27.16 8.76
N GLU A 373 -27.89 27.35 9.59
CA GLU A 373 -28.09 26.63 10.84
C GLU A 373 -28.20 25.12 10.50
N HIS A 374 -27.14 24.36 10.75
CA HIS A 374 -27.13 22.92 10.49
C HIS A 374 -28.03 22.20 11.50
N GLN A 375 -28.95 21.37 11.02
CA GLN A 375 -29.72 20.49 11.89
C GLN A 375 -28.87 19.29 12.31
N PHE A 376 -29.24 18.64 13.40
CA PHE A 376 -28.56 17.42 13.85
C PHE A 376 -29.52 16.22 13.81
N TYR A 377 -29.04 15.12 13.25
CA TYR A 377 -29.68 13.82 13.33
C TYR A 377 -29.01 12.97 14.42
N GLU A 378 -29.79 12.37 15.33
CA GLU A 378 -29.24 11.45 16.35
C GLU A 378 -29.08 10.05 15.75
N HIS A 379 -27.83 9.66 15.50
CA HIS A 379 -27.46 8.35 15.00
C HIS A 379 -27.05 7.43 16.17
N LYS A 380 -27.61 6.22 16.20
CA LYS A 380 -27.24 5.17 17.17
C LYS A 380 -26.22 4.21 16.54
N VAL A 381 -25.00 4.22 17.08
CA VAL A 381 -23.86 3.44 16.59
C VAL A 381 -24.13 1.94 16.65
N GLN A 382 -24.07 1.28 15.50
CA GLN A 382 -24.26 -0.16 15.35
C GLN A 382 -22.97 -0.96 15.65
N LYS A 383 -23.10 -2.28 15.78
CA LYS A 383 -21.96 -3.16 16.10
C LYS A 383 -20.94 -3.14 14.97
N GLY A 384 -19.69 -2.78 15.27
CA GLY A 384 -18.60 -2.69 14.29
C GLY A 384 -18.65 -1.43 13.43
N GLU A 385 -19.51 -0.46 13.76
CA GLU A 385 -19.54 0.85 13.14
C GLU A 385 -18.50 1.78 13.77
N ASN A 386 -17.87 2.63 12.97
CA ASN A 386 -16.84 3.58 13.41
C ASN A 386 -17.10 4.95 12.76
N LEU A 387 -16.41 6.00 13.22
CA LEU A 387 -16.58 7.36 12.68
C LEU A 387 -16.45 7.41 11.16
N PHE A 388 -15.53 6.63 10.58
CA PHE A 388 -15.38 6.54 9.13
C PHE A 388 -16.65 6.10 8.40
N ARG A 389 -17.25 4.98 8.82
CA ARG A 389 -18.48 4.46 8.20
C ARG A 389 -19.64 5.45 8.32
N ILE A 390 -19.76 6.10 9.48
CA ILE A 390 -20.81 7.07 9.76
C ILE A 390 -20.61 8.35 8.94
N SER A 391 -19.38 8.88 8.88
CA SER A 391 -19.06 10.08 8.13
C SER A 391 -19.30 9.87 6.63
N LYS A 392 -18.93 8.71 6.10
CA LYS A 392 -19.19 8.32 4.72
C LYS A 392 -20.67 8.10 4.43
N ARG A 393 -21.47 7.65 5.41
CA ARG A 393 -22.93 7.48 5.26
C ARG A 393 -23.63 8.83 5.14
N TYR A 394 -23.29 9.78 5.99
CA TYR A 394 -23.98 11.08 6.07
C TYR A 394 -23.30 12.21 5.27
N ASN A 395 -22.21 11.90 4.55
CA ASN A 395 -21.40 12.85 3.80
C ASN A 395 -20.97 14.07 4.65
N VAL A 396 -20.36 13.78 5.80
CA VAL A 396 -19.79 14.76 6.74
C VAL A 396 -18.34 14.39 7.06
N THR A 397 -17.54 15.35 7.51
CA THR A 397 -16.15 15.12 7.92
C THR A 397 -16.06 14.61 9.36
N PHE A 398 -14.90 14.05 9.74
CA PHE A 398 -14.67 13.65 11.13
C PHE A 398 -14.68 14.86 12.05
N ALA A 399 -14.09 15.98 11.60
CA ALA A 399 -14.08 17.23 12.35
C ALA A 399 -15.52 17.69 12.67
N GLN A 400 -16.42 17.66 11.68
CA GLN A 400 -17.83 18.03 11.87
C GLN A 400 -18.56 17.12 12.86
N ILE A 401 -18.36 15.79 12.79
CA ILE A 401 -18.96 14.87 13.78
C ILE A 401 -18.35 15.08 15.17
N LYS A 402 -17.02 15.26 15.25
CA LYS A 402 -16.32 15.44 16.53
C LYS A 402 -16.73 16.74 17.21
N GLU A 403 -16.81 17.83 16.46
CA GLU A 403 -17.29 19.13 16.93
C GLU A 403 -18.75 19.04 17.41
N ALA A 404 -19.65 18.43 16.63
CA ALA A 404 -21.06 18.28 17.00
C ALA A 404 -21.30 17.47 18.29
N ASN A 405 -20.34 16.63 18.68
CA ASN A 405 -20.43 15.72 19.81
C ASN A 405 -19.40 16.00 20.92
N ASN A 406 -18.56 17.02 20.77
CA ASN A 406 -17.40 17.27 21.63
C ASN A 406 -16.51 16.02 21.82
N LEU A 407 -16.29 15.23 20.76
CA LEU A 407 -15.48 14.02 20.81
C LEU A 407 -14.00 14.35 20.66
N THR A 408 -13.20 13.93 21.64
CA THR A 408 -11.73 14.03 21.61
C THR A 408 -11.07 12.79 21.00
N SER A 409 -11.76 11.64 21.01
CA SER A 409 -11.32 10.35 20.45
C SER A 409 -12.18 9.94 19.26
N GLU A 410 -11.62 9.10 18.39
CA GLU A 410 -12.31 8.55 17.22
C GLU A 410 -12.95 7.18 17.47
N THR A 411 -12.78 6.64 18.68
CA THR A 411 -13.38 5.38 19.09
C THR A 411 -14.85 5.60 19.47
N LEU A 412 -15.76 4.91 18.79
CA LEU A 412 -17.18 4.87 19.12
C LEU A 412 -17.52 3.57 19.83
N ARG A 413 -18.38 3.63 20.84
CA ARG A 413 -18.91 2.45 21.54
C ARG A 413 -20.18 1.96 20.85
N TYR A 414 -20.38 0.65 20.86
CA TYR A 414 -21.66 0.06 20.46
C TYR A 414 -22.81 0.70 21.24
N ASP A 415 -23.92 0.97 20.55
CA ASP A 415 -25.14 1.60 21.08
C ASP A 415 -24.99 3.07 21.52
N GLN A 416 -23.81 3.67 21.32
CA GLN A 416 -23.60 5.10 21.56
C GLN A 416 -24.47 5.94 20.63
N LYS A 417 -25.10 6.99 21.15
CA LYS A 417 -25.81 7.98 20.35
C LYS A 417 -24.89 9.15 20.05
N ILE A 418 -24.80 9.54 18.78
CA ILE A 418 -24.03 10.70 18.33
C ILE A 418 -24.87 11.58 17.42
N LYS A 419 -24.66 12.89 17.52
CA LYS A 419 -25.24 13.92 16.69
C LYS A 419 -24.50 14.02 15.37
N ILE A 420 -25.20 13.82 14.27
CA ILE A 420 -24.66 13.98 12.94
C ILE A 420 -25.18 15.30 12.37
N PRO A 421 -24.29 16.24 12.02
CA PRO A 421 -24.70 17.41 11.25
C PRO A 421 -25.40 16.97 9.96
N VAL A 422 -26.54 17.55 9.64
CA VAL A 422 -27.31 17.28 8.43
C VAL A 422 -27.88 18.59 7.89
N LYS A 423 -28.14 18.64 6.59
CA LYS A 423 -28.71 19.82 5.94
C LYS A 423 -30.15 20.05 6.37
N ALA A 424 -30.93 18.97 6.45
CA ALA A 424 -32.31 18.98 6.89
C ALA A 424 -32.80 17.55 7.19
N ILE A 425 -33.91 17.44 7.94
CA ILE A 425 -34.74 16.23 7.99
C ILE A 425 -36.06 16.54 7.28
N HIS A 426 -36.24 15.95 6.10
CA HIS A 426 -37.39 16.18 5.23
C HIS A 426 -38.49 15.13 5.47
N THR A 427 -39.77 15.51 5.40
CA THR A 427 -40.89 14.54 5.47
C THR A 427 -41.51 14.38 4.09
N VAL A 428 -41.51 13.16 3.56
CA VAL A 428 -41.96 12.85 2.20
C VAL A 428 -43.44 13.16 2.03
N SER A 429 -43.78 13.98 1.04
CA SER A 429 -45.14 14.30 0.64
C SER A 429 -45.64 13.38 -0.47
N SER A 430 -46.96 13.36 -0.69
CA SER A 430 -47.55 12.56 -1.78
C SER A 430 -47.02 13.01 -3.15
N GLY A 431 -46.49 12.06 -3.93
CA GLY A 431 -45.96 12.31 -5.27
C GLY A 431 -44.49 12.75 -5.33
N GLU A 432 -43.80 12.87 -4.20
CA GLU A 432 -42.36 13.15 -4.19
C GLU A 432 -41.53 11.89 -4.45
N SER A 433 -40.47 12.05 -5.25
CA SER A 433 -39.40 11.07 -5.43
C SER A 433 -38.10 11.55 -4.81
N VAL A 434 -37.13 10.63 -4.60
CA VAL A 434 -35.81 10.99 -4.09
C VAL A 434 -35.14 12.04 -4.98
N GLY A 435 -35.30 11.95 -6.31
CA GLY A 435 -34.79 12.95 -7.25
C GLY A 435 -35.41 14.35 -7.06
N THR A 436 -36.73 14.44 -6.87
CA THR A 436 -37.38 15.74 -6.60
C THR A 436 -36.95 16.36 -5.27
N ILE A 437 -36.69 15.53 -4.25
CA ILE A 437 -36.17 15.96 -2.95
C ILE A 437 -34.70 16.42 -3.08
N ALA A 438 -33.87 15.65 -3.79
CA ALA A 438 -32.48 15.97 -4.09
C ALA A 438 -32.35 17.34 -4.77
N GLN A 439 -33.18 17.59 -5.79
CA GLN A 439 -33.24 18.86 -6.51
C GLN A 439 -33.63 20.01 -5.58
N ARG A 440 -34.67 19.84 -4.74
CA ARG A 440 -35.11 20.88 -3.78
C ARG A 440 -33.99 21.30 -2.84
N TYR A 441 -33.24 20.33 -2.32
CA TYR A 441 -32.20 20.59 -1.33
C TYR A 441 -30.82 20.83 -1.95
N LYS A 442 -30.69 20.84 -3.29
CA LYS A 442 -29.39 20.89 -3.98
C LYS A 442 -28.43 19.86 -3.39
N SER A 443 -28.87 18.61 -3.35
CA SER A 443 -28.09 17.46 -2.89
C SER A 443 -28.13 16.37 -3.96
N SER A 444 -27.30 15.34 -3.82
CA SER A 444 -27.27 14.21 -4.75
C SER A 444 -28.35 13.19 -4.36
N THR A 445 -29.05 12.63 -5.36
CA THR A 445 -29.95 11.49 -5.16
C THR A 445 -29.22 10.34 -4.46
N GLN A 446 -27.99 10.06 -4.87
CA GLN A 446 -27.17 8.98 -4.31
C GLN A 446 -26.80 9.24 -2.84
N ASP A 447 -26.49 10.48 -2.49
CA ASP A 447 -26.14 10.85 -1.11
C ASP A 447 -27.36 10.71 -0.19
N ILE A 448 -28.54 11.11 -0.65
CA ILE A 448 -29.79 10.95 0.09
C ILE A 448 -30.11 9.46 0.27
N LEU A 449 -30.00 8.64 -0.79
CA LEU A 449 -30.22 7.19 -0.69
C LEU A 449 -29.29 6.55 0.36
N LYS A 450 -27.99 6.88 0.29
CA LYS A 450 -26.96 6.36 1.19
C LYS A 450 -27.19 6.77 2.65
N ALA A 451 -27.51 8.05 2.90
CA ALA A 451 -27.75 8.57 4.24
C ALA A 451 -28.97 7.94 4.93
N ASN A 452 -29.92 7.41 4.15
CA ASN A 452 -31.16 6.82 4.64
C ASN A 452 -31.21 5.30 4.51
N GLU A 453 -30.10 4.66 4.10
CA GLU A 453 -30.03 3.21 3.87
C GLU A 453 -31.10 2.69 2.89
N ILE A 454 -31.48 3.52 1.92
CA ILE A 454 -32.48 3.19 0.90
C ILE A 454 -31.75 2.58 -0.30
N THR A 455 -32.08 1.33 -0.62
CA THR A 455 -31.44 0.55 -1.69
C THR A 455 -32.16 0.64 -3.04
N ASN A 456 -33.42 1.09 -3.04
CA ASN A 456 -34.23 1.26 -4.24
C ASN A 456 -35.20 2.44 -4.05
N GLU A 457 -35.35 3.29 -5.06
CA GLU A 457 -36.24 4.47 -5.03
C GLU A 457 -37.70 4.12 -4.69
N ASN A 458 -38.15 2.90 -5.02
CA ASN A 458 -39.49 2.39 -4.70
C ASN A 458 -39.73 2.15 -3.19
N GLN A 459 -38.71 2.26 -2.35
CA GLN A 459 -38.82 2.14 -0.89
C GLN A 459 -39.19 3.47 -0.22
N LEU A 460 -39.26 4.58 -0.97
CA LEU A 460 -39.69 5.87 -0.47
C LEU A 460 -41.20 5.88 -0.19
N LYS A 461 -41.57 6.00 1.09
CA LYS A 461 -42.98 6.04 1.53
C LYS A 461 -43.40 7.45 1.90
N VAL A 462 -44.61 7.83 1.52
CA VAL A 462 -45.24 9.08 1.97
C VAL A 462 -45.28 9.12 3.49
N GLY A 463 -44.89 10.25 4.07
CA GLY A 463 -44.77 10.47 5.52
C GLY A 463 -43.44 10.02 6.14
N ALA A 464 -42.55 9.38 5.40
CA ALA A 464 -41.23 9.00 5.91
C ALA A 464 -40.36 10.23 6.17
N LYS A 465 -39.57 10.20 7.25
CA LYS A 465 -38.53 11.20 7.51
C LYS A 465 -37.23 10.78 6.80
N ILE A 466 -36.73 11.67 5.95
CA ILE A 466 -35.56 11.48 5.11
C ILE A 466 -34.49 12.47 5.52
N ILE A 467 -33.31 11.94 5.80
CA ILE A 467 -32.10 12.67 6.15
C ILE A 467 -31.52 13.27 4.88
N ILE A 468 -31.36 14.58 4.86
CA ILE A 468 -30.68 15.29 3.77
C ILE A 468 -29.25 15.57 4.23
N PRO A 469 -28.24 14.95 3.60
CA PRO A 469 -26.85 15.13 4.00
C PRO A 469 -26.36 16.55 3.70
N LEU A 470 -25.34 17.00 4.43
CA LEU A 470 -24.77 18.35 4.32
C LEU A 470 -24.19 18.66 2.94
N SER A 471 -23.69 17.62 2.26
CA SER A 471 -22.92 17.68 1.01
C SER A 471 -21.63 18.49 1.19
N ASN A 472 -20.49 17.79 1.24
CA ASN A 472 -19.18 18.45 1.16
C ASN A 472 -18.98 18.89 -0.30
N ASN A 473 -18.90 20.20 -0.53
CA ASN A 473 -18.41 20.75 -1.79
C ASN A 473 -16.90 20.55 -1.90
#